data_AF-A0A850BVG4-F1
#
_entry.id   AF-A0A850BVG4-F1
#
_cell.length_a   1.000
_cell.length_b   1.000
_cell.length_c   1.000
_cell.angle_alpha   90.00
_cell.angle_beta   90.00
_cell.angle_gamma   90.00
#
_symmetry.space_group_name_H-M   'P 1'
#
loop_
_entity.id
_entity.type
_entity.pdbx_description
1 polymer ?
#
loop_
_entity_poly.entity_id
_entity_poly.type
_entity_poly.pdbx_seq_one_letter_code
_entity_poly.pdbx_strand_id
1 'polypeptide(L)'
;MLKRILWVGAGLVALGVVLLQIPAVNERVAWRYEVAKTYMRNVINPVGDVPTAIPNPTSATTSTPTAPTRTAVPTERIIETESIPTPTLEPLPSQASLTSPPYEKQSPNNCGPAALSMMLKMFGWNGTQKDISDIIKPVTGDRNVNPEEMAYWVRNYAGWLRVEFRVGGDIETLKRLIAAGYPVVIEGTTSLNPDDTGWPDDDLWAAHYLLLTGYDDSSQTFTAQDTYRGPDKQIPYEQLESEWKPFNYLYMIVYLPDQEEEIKGLLGSNWDPDLNRQNALSLAQAAADEDPSDAFAWFNMGSNLVYFGRYDEANAAYDKAREIGLPQRMFRYQFGPFLANFHGHRIDDLLALTEYALQRTQMSEEAWLWHGWALYRKGDTSGAIEDWRRALSVRPGYEDALYALNFVGAAP
;
A
#
# COMPACT_ATOMS: atom_id res chain seq x y z
N MET A 1 -36.64 -44.30 -14.52
CA MET A 1 -36.46 -42.85 -14.27
C MET A 1 -35.12 -42.56 -13.58
N LEU A 2 -34.82 -43.22 -12.45
CA LEU A 2 -33.58 -43.03 -11.67
C LEU A 2 -32.26 -43.16 -12.48
N LYS A 3 -32.13 -44.16 -13.36
CA LYS A 3 -30.93 -44.32 -14.21
C LYS A 3 -30.68 -43.15 -15.17
N ARG A 4 -31.74 -42.56 -15.74
CA ARG A 4 -31.59 -41.39 -16.64
C ARG A 4 -31.17 -40.14 -15.86
N ILE A 5 -31.68 -39.96 -14.64
CA ILE A 5 -31.25 -38.88 -13.75
C ILE A 5 -29.78 -39.02 -13.37
N LEU A 6 -29.32 -40.24 -13.06
CA LEU A 6 -27.91 -40.52 -12.76
C LEU A 6 -26.99 -40.23 -13.96
N TRP A 7 -27.37 -40.64 -15.18
CA TRP A 7 -26.59 -40.36 -16.39
C TRP A 7 -26.54 -38.86 -16.75
N VAL A 8 -27.64 -38.14 -16.57
CA VAL A 8 -27.67 -36.68 -16.75
C VAL A 8 -26.79 -35.99 -15.71
N GLY A 9 -26.88 -36.41 -14.44
CA GLY A 9 -26.02 -35.90 -13.36
C GLY A 9 -24.54 -36.14 -13.63
N ALA A 10 -24.16 -37.35 -14.02
CA ALA A 10 -22.79 -37.69 -14.38
C ALA A 10 -22.29 -36.87 -15.60
N GLY A 11 -23.15 -36.67 -16.60
CA GLY A 11 -22.85 -35.82 -17.76
C GLY A 11 -22.62 -34.36 -17.39
N LEU A 12 -23.41 -33.80 -16.46
CA LEU A 12 -23.23 -32.43 -15.97
C LEU A 12 -21.95 -32.27 -15.13
N VAL A 13 -21.61 -33.26 -14.29
CA VAL A 13 -20.34 -33.27 -13.55
C VAL A 13 -19.15 -33.34 -14.51
N ALA A 14 -19.19 -34.24 -15.49
CA ALA A 14 -18.14 -34.35 -16.49
C ALA A 14 -17.98 -33.05 -17.31
N LEU A 15 -19.09 -32.44 -17.74
CA LEU A 15 -19.07 -31.14 -18.40
C LEU A 15 -18.48 -30.06 -17.48
N GLY A 16 -18.83 -30.04 -16.19
CA GLY A 16 -18.26 -29.13 -15.21
C GLY A 16 -16.73 -29.30 -15.07
N VAL A 17 -16.23 -30.53 -14.99
CA VAL A 17 -14.78 -30.82 -14.94
C VAL A 17 -14.08 -30.32 -16.19
N VAL A 18 -14.67 -30.53 -17.38
CA VAL A 18 -14.13 -30.04 -18.66
C VAL A 18 -14.12 -28.51 -18.69
N LEU A 19 -15.19 -27.85 -18.24
CA LEU A 19 -15.26 -26.38 -18.18
C LEU A 19 -14.24 -25.81 -17.20
N LEU A 20 -13.96 -26.48 -16.07
CA LEU A 20 -12.92 -26.08 -15.11
C LEU A 20 -11.48 -26.26 -15.63
N GLN A 21 -11.28 -26.96 -16.77
CA GLN A 21 -9.98 -26.97 -17.43
C GLN A 21 -9.70 -25.67 -18.20
N ILE A 22 -10.73 -24.83 -18.45
CA ILE A 22 -10.56 -23.53 -19.08
C ILE A 22 -10.06 -22.55 -18.01
N PRO A 23 -8.84 -21.97 -18.12
CA PRO A 23 -8.27 -21.14 -17.06
C PRO A 23 -9.17 -19.99 -16.63
N ALA A 24 -9.77 -19.28 -17.59
CA ALA A 24 -10.68 -18.17 -17.31
C ALA A 24 -11.96 -18.59 -16.57
N VAL A 25 -12.43 -19.83 -16.75
CA VAL A 25 -13.58 -20.36 -16.00
C VAL A 25 -13.13 -20.77 -14.60
N ASN A 26 -11.98 -21.45 -14.50
CA ASN A 26 -11.40 -21.88 -13.24
C ASN A 26 -11.17 -20.68 -12.30
N GLU A 27 -10.51 -19.63 -12.77
CA GLU A 27 -10.24 -18.41 -11.98
C GLU A 27 -11.52 -17.76 -11.45
N ARG A 28 -12.57 -17.67 -12.29
CA ARG A 28 -13.86 -17.11 -11.86
C ARG A 28 -14.54 -17.97 -10.80
N VAL A 29 -14.53 -19.29 -10.96
CA VAL A 29 -15.11 -20.21 -9.99
C VAL A 29 -14.31 -20.18 -8.69
N ALA A 30 -12.98 -20.19 -8.77
CA ALA A 30 -12.08 -20.09 -7.63
C ALA A 30 -12.31 -18.80 -6.85
N TRP A 31 -12.41 -17.66 -7.53
CA TRP A 31 -12.74 -16.37 -6.90
C TRP A 31 -14.07 -16.41 -6.16
N ARG A 32 -15.14 -16.91 -6.80
CA ARG A 32 -16.47 -17.01 -6.17
C ARG A 32 -16.48 -17.96 -4.98
N TYR A 33 -15.73 -19.05 -5.06
CA TYR A 33 -15.54 -19.97 -3.94
C TYR A 33 -14.81 -19.28 -2.77
N GLU A 34 -13.73 -18.54 -3.04
CA GLU A 34 -12.99 -17.81 -2.00
C GLU A 34 -13.82 -16.71 -1.34
N VAL A 35 -14.61 -15.95 -2.10
CA VAL A 35 -15.57 -14.97 -1.56
C VAL A 35 -16.57 -15.67 -0.63
N ALA A 36 -17.23 -16.74 -1.11
CA ALA A 36 -18.23 -17.47 -0.32
C ALA A 36 -17.64 -18.11 0.95
N LYS A 37 -16.43 -18.69 0.85
CA LYS A 37 -15.70 -19.27 1.97
C LYS A 37 -15.31 -18.22 3.00
N THR A 38 -14.80 -17.07 2.54
CA THR A 38 -14.44 -15.94 3.40
C THR A 38 -15.67 -15.40 4.13
N TYR A 39 -16.75 -15.18 3.39
CA TYR A 39 -18.04 -14.74 3.94
C TYR A 39 -18.53 -15.71 5.01
N MET A 40 -18.54 -17.02 4.72
CA MET A 40 -19.03 -18.01 5.68
C MET A 40 -18.17 -18.10 6.93
N ARG A 41 -16.84 -18.02 6.80
CA ARG A 41 -15.93 -17.97 7.94
C ARG A 41 -16.26 -16.77 8.84
N ASN A 42 -16.46 -15.58 8.26
CA ASN A 42 -16.71 -14.36 9.02
C ASN A 42 -18.15 -14.27 9.57
N VAL A 43 -19.11 -15.04 9.03
CA VAL A 43 -20.42 -15.24 9.66
C VAL A 43 -20.31 -16.14 10.90
N ILE A 44 -19.47 -17.17 10.84
CA ILE A 44 -19.28 -18.12 11.96
C ILE A 44 -18.41 -17.52 13.06
N ASN A 45 -17.35 -16.80 12.69
CA ASN A 45 -16.41 -16.15 13.59
C ASN A 45 -16.21 -14.69 13.13
N PRO A 46 -17.10 -13.77 13.53
CA PRO A 46 -17.01 -12.38 13.12
C PRO A 46 -15.77 -11.72 13.71
N VAL A 47 -15.09 -10.96 12.88
CA VAL A 47 -13.94 -10.15 13.29
C VAL A 47 -14.47 -8.79 13.73
N GLY A 48 -14.05 -8.33 14.91
CA GLY A 48 -14.44 -7.03 15.45
C GLY A 48 -13.83 -5.85 14.71
N ASP A 49 -13.93 -4.66 15.29
CA ASP A 49 -13.28 -3.46 14.78
C ASP A 49 -11.75 -3.54 14.92
N VAL A 50 -11.05 -2.62 14.25
CA VAL A 50 -9.61 -2.45 14.44
C VAL A 50 -9.33 -2.27 15.94
N PRO A 51 -8.42 -3.07 16.55
CA PRO A 51 -8.13 -2.96 17.97
C PRO A 51 -7.62 -1.56 18.32
N THR A 52 -8.19 -0.96 19.36
CA THR A 52 -7.63 0.25 19.97
C THR A 52 -6.32 -0.06 20.70
N ALA A 53 -5.58 0.99 21.06
CA ALA A 53 -4.30 0.82 21.75
C ALA A 53 -4.48 0.17 23.14
N ILE A 54 -3.63 -0.81 23.44
CA ILE A 54 -3.52 -1.38 24.78
C ILE A 54 -2.79 -0.36 25.66
N PRO A 55 -3.38 0.06 26.81
CA PRO A 55 -2.73 1.01 27.69
C PRO A 55 -1.39 0.46 28.20
N ASN A 56 -0.29 1.17 27.89
CA ASN A 56 1.02 0.82 28.43
C ASN A 56 1.25 1.57 29.75
N PRO A 57 1.34 0.87 30.90
CA PRO A 57 1.53 1.51 32.20
C PRO A 57 2.89 2.22 32.31
N THR A 58 3.85 1.90 31.45
CA THR A 58 5.18 2.51 31.40
C THR A 58 5.21 3.87 30.70
N SER A 59 4.16 4.23 29.94
CA SER A 59 4.05 5.52 29.25
C SER A 59 3.28 6.57 30.05
N ALA A 60 2.92 6.27 31.31
CA ALA A 60 2.38 7.23 32.26
C ALA A 60 3.47 8.20 32.77
N THR A 61 4.16 8.87 31.85
CA THR A 61 4.68 10.20 32.13
C THR A 61 3.81 11.16 31.35
N THR A 62 2.74 11.59 32.00
CA THR A 62 1.95 12.75 31.60
C THR A 62 2.90 13.90 31.28
N SER A 63 3.13 14.21 30.01
CA SER A 63 3.66 15.51 29.63
C SER A 63 2.55 16.52 29.88
N THR A 64 2.45 16.99 31.12
CA THR A 64 1.83 18.30 31.37
C THR A 64 2.59 19.31 30.51
N PRO A 65 1.92 20.18 29.74
CA PRO A 65 2.61 21.22 28.97
C PRO A 65 3.28 22.16 29.98
N THR A 66 4.55 21.93 30.24
CA THR A 66 5.37 22.88 30.98
C THR A 66 5.69 23.98 29.99
N ALA A 67 5.24 25.21 30.27
CA ALA A 67 5.65 26.38 29.49
C ALA A 67 7.18 26.37 29.34
N PRO A 68 7.72 26.60 28.13
CA PRO A 68 9.15 26.43 27.89
C PRO A 68 9.93 27.39 28.79
N THR A 69 10.63 26.82 29.77
CA THR A 69 11.68 27.53 30.50
C THR A 69 12.82 27.72 29.51
N ARG A 70 13.04 28.97 29.08
CA ARG A 70 14.19 29.38 28.27
C ARG A 70 15.47 28.98 29.00
N THR A 71 16.02 27.83 28.64
CA THR A 71 17.38 27.43 28.97
C THR A 71 18.19 27.63 27.71
N ALA A 72 19.33 28.30 27.84
CA ALA A 72 20.17 28.74 26.74
C ALA A 72 20.49 27.58 25.78
N VAL A 73 20.09 27.77 24.51
CA VAL A 73 20.41 26.93 23.37
C VAL A 73 21.94 26.77 23.29
N PRO A 74 22.49 25.54 23.22
CA PRO A 74 23.89 25.38 22.83
C PRO A 74 24.01 25.93 21.42
N THR A 75 24.94 26.87 21.20
CA THR A 75 25.17 27.51 19.90
C THR A 75 25.24 26.46 18.79
N GLU A 76 24.13 26.33 18.09
CA GLU A 76 24.00 25.56 16.86
C GLU A 76 25.00 26.19 15.90
N ARG A 77 26.00 25.41 15.51
CA ARG A 77 26.91 25.83 14.46
C ARG A 77 26.07 25.83 13.18
N ILE A 78 25.55 27.00 12.82
CA ILE A 78 24.89 27.29 11.56
C ILE A 78 25.87 26.81 10.48
N ILE A 79 25.59 25.64 9.89
CA ILE A 79 26.11 25.34 8.58
C ILE A 79 25.29 26.23 7.67
N GLU A 80 25.88 27.34 7.27
CA GLU A 80 25.31 28.27 6.30
C GLU A 80 25.28 27.53 4.97
N THR A 81 24.22 26.76 4.73
CA THR A 81 23.93 26.20 3.42
C THR A 81 23.62 27.38 2.53
N GLU A 82 24.51 27.68 1.57
CA GLU A 82 24.24 28.65 0.52
C GLU A 82 22.85 28.35 -0.06
N SER A 83 21.96 29.35 -0.05
CA SER A 83 20.68 29.26 -0.71
C SER A 83 20.93 29.13 -2.21
N ILE A 84 20.97 27.90 -2.70
CA ILE A 84 20.97 27.65 -4.14
C ILE A 84 19.66 28.26 -4.66
N PRO A 85 19.69 29.18 -5.64
CA PRO A 85 18.46 29.72 -6.20
C PRO A 85 17.63 28.57 -6.74
N THR A 86 16.46 28.34 -6.14
CA THR A 86 15.48 27.41 -6.69
C THR A 86 15.10 27.93 -8.08
N PRO A 87 15.33 27.18 -9.16
CA PRO A 87 14.88 27.59 -10.48
C PRO A 87 13.37 27.85 -10.41
N THR A 88 12.94 29.05 -10.77
CA THR A 88 11.52 29.36 -10.91
C THR A 88 10.97 28.44 -11.99
N LEU A 89 10.22 27.42 -11.58
CA LEU A 89 9.67 26.45 -12.52
C LEU A 89 8.70 27.16 -13.47
N GLU A 90 8.64 26.71 -14.72
CA GLU A 90 7.70 27.25 -15.69
C GLU A 90 6.25 27.11 -15.19
N PRO A 91 5.37 28.07 -15.52
CA PRO A 91 3.96 27.98 -15.16
C PRO A 91 3.34 26.76 -15.84
N LEU A 92 2.52 26.03 -15.11
CA LEU A 92 1.84 24.84 -15.65
C LEU A 92 0.87 25.23 -16.77
N PRO A 93 0.82 24.45 -17.87
CA PRO A 93 -0.27 24.58 -18.82
C PRO A 93 -1.60 24.21 -18.16
N SER A 94 -2.71 24.80 -18.61
CA SER A 94 -4.04 24.54 -18.03
C SER A 94 -4.55 23.11 -18.28
N GLN A 95 -3.91 22.37 -19.18
CA GLN A 95 -4.18 20.96 -19.45
C GLN A 95 -2.92 20.32 -20.03
N ALA A 96 -2.72 19.04 -19.77
CA ALA A 96 -1.73 18.22 -20.45
C ALA A 96 -2.23 16.78 -20.55
N SER A 97 -1.81 16.07 -21.60
CA SER A 97 -2.13 14.66 -21.78
C SER A 97 -0.99 13.90 -22.45
N LEU A 98 -0.84 12.65 -22.03
CA LEU A 98 0.03 11.65 -22.63
C LEU A 98 -0.83 10.71 -23.47
N THR A 99 -0.20 10.04 -24.44
CA THR A 99 -0.89 8.99 -25.18
C THR A 99 -1.18 7.82 -24.24
N SER A 100 -2.46 7.48 -24.07
CA SER A 100 -2.86 6.37 -23.19
C SER A 100 -2.27 5.04 -23.68
N PRO A 101 -1.73 4.20 -22.77
CA PRO A 101 -1.23 2.88 -23.14
C PRO A 101 -2.39 1.94 -23.51
N PRO A 102 -2.10 0.80 -24.17
CA PRO A 102 -3.08 -0.27 -24.31
C PRO A 102 -3.64 -0.69 -22.95
N TYR A 103 -4.95 -0.52 -22.77
CA TYR A 103 -5.61 -0.82 -21.51
C TYR A 103 -5.47 -2.30 -21.13
N GLU A 104 -5.13 -2.53 -19.86
CA GLU A 104 -5.02 -3.87 -19.30
C GLU A 104 -5.88 -3.98 -18.03
N LYS A 105 -6.96 -4.75 -18.11
CA LYS A 105 -7.82 -5.02 -16.95
C LYS A 105 -7.07 -5.90 -15.96
N GLN A 106 -7.11 -5.55 -14.67
CA GLN A 106 -6.48 -6.38 -13.64
C GLN A 106 -7.12 -7.76 -13.51
N SER A 107 -6.30 -8.76 -13.19
CA SER A 107 -6.72 -10.00 -12.55
C SER A 107 -7.03 -9.76 -11.05
N PRO A 108 -7.59 -10.74 -10.32
CA PRO A 108 -7.94 -10.56 -8.91
C PRO A 108 -6.77 -10.07 -8.04
N ASN A 109 -6.99 -8.98 -7.30
CA ASN A 109 -5.99 -8.28 -6.46
C ASN A 109 -4.68 -7.91 -7.19
N ASN A 110 -4.75 -7.57 -8.48
CA ASN A 110 -3.56 -7.33 -9.31
C ASN A 110 -3.45 -5.89 -9.85
N CYS A 111 -4.02 -4.91 -9.13
CA CYS A 111 -4.02 -3.49 -9.54
C CYS A 111 -2.60 -2.94 -9.73
N GLY A 112 -1.68 -3.20 -8.80
CA GLY A 112 -0.27 -2.77 -8.90
C GLY A 112 0.42 -3.29 -10.17
N PRO A 113 0.52 -4.61 -10.37
CA PRO A 113 1.12 -5.18 -11.59
C PRO A 113 0.45 -4.74 -12.89
N ALA A 114 -0.87 -4.55 -12.90
CA ALA A 114 -1.59 -4.05 -14.07
C ALA A 114 -1.30 -2.57 -14.36
N ALA A 115 -1.26 -1.70 -13.33
CA ALA A 115 -0.89 -0.30 -13.46
C ALA A 115 0.57 -0.15 -13.92
N LEU A 116 1.48 -0.91 -13.33
CA LEU A 116 2.89 -0.95 -13.72
C LEU A 116 3.06 -1.45 -15.16
N SER A 117 2.34 -2.50 -15.56
CA SER A 117 2.35 -3.00 -16.94
C SER A 117 1.95 -1.91 -17.94
N MET A 118 0.84 -1.21 -17.68
CA MET A 118 0.39 -0.11 -18.53
C MET A 118 1.42 1.03 -18.57
N MET A 119 2.02 1.39 -17.44
CA MET A 119 3.08 2.41 -17.38
C MET A 119 4.30 2.00 -18.22
N LEU A 120 4.79 0.78 -18.07
CA LEU A 120 5.96 0.27 -18.80
C LEU A 120 5.74 0.18 -20.32
N LYS A 121 4.50 -0.10 -20.76
CA LYS A 121 4.13 -0.07 -22.19
C LYS A 121 4.32 1.31 -22.82
N MET A 122 4.19 2.38 -22.04
CA MET A 122 4.49 3.75 -22.50
C MET A 122 5.98 3.95 -22.79
N PHE A 123 6.85 3.09 -22.25
CA PHE A 123 8.29 3.04 -22.50
C PHE A 123 8.70 1.90 -23.45
N GLY A 124 7.73 1.32 -24.18
CA GLY A 124 8.00 0.29 -25.21
C GLY A 124 8.16 -1.14 -24.68
N TRP A 125 7.85 -1.39 -23.41
CA TRP A 125 7.80 -2.77 -22.88
C TRP A 125 6.58 -3.52 -23.41
N ASN A 126 6.73 -4.79 -23.82
CA ASN A 126 5.68 -5.57 -24.49
C ASN A 126 5.10 -6.72 -23.65
N GLY A 127 5.42 -6.75 -22.35
CA GLY A 127 4.89 -7.77 -21.44
C GLY A 127 3.47 -7.46 -20.94
N THR A 128 3.07 -8.20 -19.91
CA THR A 128 1.75 -8.18 -19.30
C THR A 128 1.85 -8.08 -17.78
N GLN A 129 0.73 -7.78 -17.12
CA GLN A 129 0.65 -7.82 -15.66
C GLN A 129 1.07 -9.18 -15.08
N LYS A 130 0.96 -10.26 -15.86
CA LYS A 130 1.34 -11.62 -15.44
C LYS A 130 2.85 -11.75 -15.30
N ASP A 131 3.62 -11.22 -16.25
CA ASP A 131 5.08 -11.24 -16.22
C ASP A 131 5.63 -10.50 -14.98
N ILE A 132 4.89 -9.50 -14.52
CA ILE A 132 5.18 -8.78 -13.28
C ILE A 132 4.75 -9.61 -12.07
N SER A 133 3.48 -10.03 -12.01
CA SER A 133 2.94 -10.75 -10.84
C SER A 133 3.63 -12.09 -10.59
N ASP A 134 4.11 -12.79 -11.62
CA ASP A 134 4.83 -14.06 -11.44
C ASP A 134 6.12 -13.90 -10.62
N ILE A 135 6.65 -12.68 -10.49
CA ILE A 135 7.85 -12.37 -9.70
C ILE A 135 7.49 -11.79 -8.34
N ILE A 136 6.68 -10.73 -8.31
CA ILE A 136 6.44 -9.97 -7.06
C ILE A 136 5.19 -10.43 -6.30
N LYS A 137 4.33 -11.22 -6.95
CA LYS A 137 3.08 -11.71 -6.38
C LYS A 137 2.77 -13.15 -6.86
N PRO A 138 3.71 -14.10 -6.70
CA PRO A 138 3.64 -15.41 -7.37
C PRO A 138 2.48 -16.28 -6.86
N VAL A 139 1.96 -16.01 -5.66
CA VAL A 139 0.84 -16.74 -5.08
C VAL A 139 -0.46 -15.99 -5.33
N THR A 140 -1.44 -16.66 -5.94
CA THR A 140 -2.72 -16.04 -6.32
C THR A 140 -3.49 -15.46 -5.13
N GLY A 141 -3.36 -16.08 -3.95
CA GLY A 141 -4.07 -15.67 -2.73
C GLY A 141 -3.50 -14.43 -2.05
N ASP A 142 -2.27 -14.04 -2.37
CA ASP A 142 -1.69 -12.76 -1.96
C ASP A 142 -2.61 -11.61 -2.45
N ARG A 143 -2.82 -10.60 -1.60
CA ARG A 143 -3.78 -9.52 -1.85
C ARG A 143 -3.14 -8.14 -1.94
N ASN A 144 -1.82 -8.06 -1.79
CA ASN A 144 -1.11 -6.79 -1.74
C ASN A 144 0.09 -6.83 -2.70
N VAL A 145 0.50 -5.66 -3.18
CA VAL A 145 1.81 -5.44 -3.80
C VAL A 145 2.23 -4.05 -3.36
N ASN A 146 3.35 -3.97 -2.64
CA ASN A 146 3.87 -2.71 -2.15
C ASN A 146 4.62 -1.95 -3.26
N PRO A 147 4.71 -0.61 -3.17
CA PRO A 147 5.50 0.22 -4.09
C PRO A 147 6.97 -0.22 -4.20
N GLU A 148 7.56 -0.70 -3.11
CA GLU A 148 8.93 -1.22 -3.05
C GLU A 148 9.11 -2.45 -3.95
N GLU A 149 8.09 -3.31 -4.03
CA GLU A 149 8.12 -4.52 -4.85
C GLU A 149 8.01 -4.18 -6.33
N MET A 150 7.12 -3.24 -6.68
CA MET A 150 7.06 -2.70 -8.03
C MET A 150 8.39 -2.04 -8.44
N ALA A 151 8.99 -1.26 -7.53
CA ALA A 151 10.30 -0.65 -7.77
C ALA A 151 11.41 -1.70 -7.92
N TYR A 152 11.40 -2.75 -7.09
CA TYR A 152 12.29 -3.91 -7.23
C TYR A 152 12.13 -4.55 -8.61
N TRP A 153 10.90 -4.76 -9.07
CA TRP A 153 10.66 -5.36 -10.38
C TRP A 153 11.26 -4.51 -11.50
N VAL A 154 10.99 -3.19 -11.52
CA VAL A 154 11.54 -2.29 -12.56
C VAL A 154 13.07 -2.32 -12.55
N ARG A 155 13.70 -2.21 -11.37
CA ARG A 155 15.17 -2.18 -11.25
C ARG A 155 15.84 -3.47 -11.75
N ASN A 156 15.18 -4.62 -11.60
CA ASN A 156 15.78 -5.93 -11.93
C ASN A 156 15.35 -6.49 -13.29
N TYR A 157 14.16 -6.14 -13.79
CA TYR A 157 13.57 -6.74 -14.99
C TYR A 157 13.28 -5.72 -16.11
N ALA A 158 13.33 -4.42 -15.79
CA ALA A 158 13.30 -3.32 -16.75
C ALA A 158 14.49 -2.36 -16.53
N GLY A 159 15.70 -2.91 -16.32
CA GLY A 159 16.88 -2.15 -15.87
C GLY A 159 17.40 -1.05 -16.82
N TRP A 160 16.79 -0.88 -18.00
CA TRP A 160 16.99 0.28 -18.87
C TRP A 160 16.17 1.51 -18.42
N LEU A 161 15.32 1.37 -17.41
CA LEU A 161 14.55 2.42 -16.78
C LEU A 161 15.04 2.68 -15.36
N ARG A 162 14.66 3.84 -14.83
CA ARG A 162 14.74 4.22 -13.43
C ARG A 162 13.32 4.29 -12.86
N VAL A 163 13.23 4.13 -11.54
CA VAL A 163 11.97 4.19 -10.80
C VAL A 163 12.22 4.85 -9.46
N GLU A 164 11.36 5.81 -9.13
CA GLU A 164 11.32 6.47 -7.85
C GLU A 164 9.88 6.57 -7.39
N PHE A 165 9.66 6.49 -6.08
CA PHE A 165 8.38 6.82 -5.48
C PHE A 165 8.59 7.71 -4.26
N ARG A 166 7.61 8.56 -4.00
CA ARG A 166 7.61 9.56 -2.91
C ARG A 166 6.24 9.61 -2.29
N VAL A 167 6.14 10.29 -1.15
CA VAL A 167 4.91 10.50 -0.39
C VAL A 167 4.69 12.00 -0.16
N GLY A 168 3.54 12.40 0.38
CA GLY A 168 3.19 13.80 0.58
C GLY A 168 3.14 14.57 -0.74
N GLY A 169 2.76 13.91 -1.83
CA GLY A 169 2.51 14.59 -3.10
C GLY A 169 1.27 15.47 -3.04
N ASP A 170 1.17 16.39 -4.00
CA ASP A 170 0.02 17.26 -4.19
C ASP A 170 -0.42 17.27 -5.66
N ILE A 171 -1.59 17.87 -5.91
CA ILE A 171 -2.17 18.00 -7.26
C ILE A 171 -1.20 18.72 -8.21
N GLU A 172 -0.46 19.72 -7.74
CA GLU A 172 0.47 20.48 -8.56
C GLU A 172 1.66 19.62 -9.02
N THR A 173 2.21 18.79 -8.13
CA THR A 173 3.29 17.85 -8.40
C THR A 173 2.87 16.83 -9.47
N LEU A 174 1.68 16.24 -9.33
CA LEU A 174 1.13 15.31 -10.32
C LEU A 174 0.97 15.99 -11.70
N LYS A 175 0.41 17.20 -11.73
CA LYS A 175 0.27 17.99 -12.98
C LYS A 175 1.62 18.28 -13.61
N ARG A 176 2.60 18.68 -12.80
CA ARG A 176 3.95 19.03 -13.25
C ARG A 176 4.66 17.86 -13.90
N LEU A 177 4.56 16.67 -13.32
CA LEU A 177 5.11 15.44 -13.90
C LEU A 177 4.42 15.09 -15.22
N ILE A 178 3.09 15.14 -15.28
CA ILE A 178 2.32 14.84 -16.49
C ILE A 178 2.60 15.85 -17.60
N ALA A 179 2.66 17.15 -17.29
CA ALA A 179 2.97 18.21 -18.24
C ALA A 179 4.38 18.07 -18.84
N ALA A 180 5.32 17.53 -18.06
CA ALA A 180 6.68 17.24 -18.50
C ALA A 180 6.82 15.90 -19.25
N GLY A 181 5.72 15.17 -19.48
CA GLY A 181 5.76 13.92 -20.27
C GLY A 181 5.84 12.64 -19.44
N TYR A 182 5.79 12.72 -18.11
CA TYR A 182 5.97 11.57 -17.21
C TYR A 182 4.63 11.06 -16.70
N PRO A 183 4.23 9.82 -17.04
CA PRO A 183 3.05 9.21 -16.42
C PRO A 183 3.33 8.93 -14.94
N VAL A 184 2.29 9.00 -14.12
CA VAL A 184 2.43 8.83 -12.65
C VAL A 184 1.51 7.72 -12.18
N VAL A 185 2.05 6.73 -11.48
CA VAL A 185 1.24 5.77 -10.74
C VAL A 185 1.01 6.32 -9.33
N ILE A 186 -0.23 6.37 -8.87
CA ILE A 186 -0.56 6.69 -7.48
C ILE A 186 -1.18 5.48 -6.81
N GLU A 187 -0.96 5.34 -5.50
CA GLU A 187 -1.69 4.41 -4.65
C GLU A 187 -2.75 5.17 -3.88
N GLY A 188 -4.00 4.78 -4.01
CA GLY A 188 -5.12 5.40 -3.30
C GLY A 188 -6.13 4.34 -2.91
N THR A 189 -7.38 4.75 -2.78
CA THR A 189 -8.48 3.88 -2.39
C THR A 189 -9.46 3.66 -3.53
N THR A 190 -10.14 2.53 -3.50
CA THR A 190 -11.37 2.32 -4.26
C THR A 190 -12.39 1.59 -3.41
N SER A 191 -13.65 1.58 -3.87
CA SER A 191 -14.69 0.73 -3.32
C SER A 191 -14.78 -0.56 -4.13
N LEU A 192 -14.68 -1.70 -3.44
CA LEU A 192 -14.89 -3.02 -4.03
C LEU A 192 -16.34 -3.19 -4.50
N ASN A 193 -16.57 -4.12 -5.43
CA ASN A 193 -17.93 -4.52 -5.78
C ASN A 193 -18.65 -5.08 -4.54
N PRO A 194 -19.86 -4.58 -4.19
CA PRO A 194 -20.65 -5.13 -3.10
C PRO A 194 -20.90 -6.64 -3.18
N ASP A 195 -20.94 -7.21 -4.40
CA ASP A 195 -21.08 -8.66 -4.61
C ASP A 195 -19.82 -9.48 -4.21
N ASP A 196 -18.70 -8.80 -3.99
CA ASP A 196 -17.42 -9.38 -3.58
C ASP A 196 -17.13 -9.14 -2.08
N THR A 197 -18.17 -8.77 -1.31
CA THR A 197 -18.06 -8.60 0.14
C THR A 197 -17.53 -9.86 0.83
N GLY A 198 -16.59 -9.65 1.76
CA GLY A 198 -16.00 -10.70 2.56
C GLY A 198 -16.77 -11.03 3.84
N TRP A 199 -17.73 -10.19 4.26
CA TRP A 199 -18.50 -10.35 5.50
C TRP A 199 -19.73 -9.42 5.54
N PRO A 200 -20.70 -9.59 6.45
CA PRO A 200 -21.95 -8.82 6.44
C PRO A 200 -21.78 -7.28 6.47
N ASP A 201 -20.89 -6.76 7.32
CA ASP A 201 -20.66 -5.33 7.52
C ASP A 201 -19.30 -4.88 6.93
N ASP A 202 -19.06 -5.27 5.70
CA ASP A 202 -17.85 -4.96 4.95
C ASP A 202 -17.85 -3.50 4.47
N ASP A 203 -16.83 -2.74 4.87
CA ASP A 203 -16.66 -1.33 4.47
C ASP A 203 -16.29 -1.15 2.98
N LEU A 204 -16.04 -2.26 2.27
CA LEU A 204 -15.63 -2.32 0.86
C LEU A 204 -14.38 -1.48 0.52
N TRP A 205 -13.68 -0.97 1.52
CA TRP A 205 -12.51 -0.12 1.34
C TRP A 205 -11.32 -0.96 0.90
N ALA A 206 -10.64 -0.58 -0.17
CA ALA A 206 -9.47 -1.28 -0.66
C ALA A 206 -8.42 -0.34 -1.24
N ALA A 207 -7.14 -0.69 -1.11
CA ALA A 207 -6.06 -0.08 -1.86
C ALA A 207 -6.30 -0.27 -3.37
N HIS A 208 -5.92 0.73 -4.14
CA HIS A 208 -6.01 0.69 -5.59
C HIS A 208 -4.94 1.56 -6.24
N TYR A 209 -4.33 1.05 -7.29
CA TYR A 209 -3.36 1.79 -8.08
C TYR A 209 -4.02 2.40 -9.31
N LEU A 210 -3.73 3.67 -9.57
CA LEU A 210 -4.17 4.40 -10.74
C LEU A 210 -2.95 4.88 -11.53
N LEU A 211 -2.99 4.74 -12.85
CA LEU A 211 -1.99 5.35 -13.74
C LEU A 211 -2.56 6.65 -14.31
N LEU A 212 -2.04 7.79 -13.89
CA LEU A 212 -2.43 9.11 -14.37
C LEU A 212 -1.70 9.44 -15.68
N THR A 213 -2.48 9.84 -16.69
CA THR A 213 -1.98 10.15 -18.04
C THR A 213 -2.41 11.51 -18.56
N GLY A 214 -3.15 12.31 -17.78
CA GLY A 214 -3.56 13.65 -18.19
C GLY A 214 -4.26 14.43 -17.08
N TYR A 215 -4.42 15.73 -17.28
CA TYR A 215 -5.27 16.58 -16.45
C TYR A 215 -5.85 17.73 -17.28
N ASP A 216 -6.97 18.27 -16.80
CA ASP A 216 -7.64 19.45 -17.37
C ASP A 216 -8.20 20.33 -16.27
N ASP A 217 -7.66 21.54 -16.13
CA ASP A 217 -8.08 22.53 -15.11
C ASP A 217 -9.48 23.09 -15.36
N SER A 218 -9.97 23.05 -16.61
CA SER A 218 -11.30 23.56 -16.95
C SER A 218 -12.40 22.64 -16.42
N SER A 219 -12.15 21.34 -16.41
CA SER A 219 -13.04 20.32 -15.85
C SER A 219 -12.64 19.88 -14.43
N GLN A 220 -11.48 20.33 -13.95
CA GLN A 220 -10.87 19.96 -12.67
C GLN A 220 -10.71 18.45 -12.49
N THR A 221 -10.27 17.75 -13.56
CA THR A 221 -10.09 16.30 -13.54
C THR A 221 -8.67 15.87 -13.90
N PHE A 222 -8.29 14.71 -13.38
CA PHE A 222 -7.24 13.88 -13.96
C PHE A 222 -7.86 12.84 -14.91
N THR A 223 -7.13 12.50 -15.96
CA THR A 223 -7.37 11.30 -16.77
C THR A 223 -6.54 10.15 -16.21
N ALA A 224 -7.20 9.07 -15.81
CA ALA A 224 -6.58 7.91 -15.17
C ALA A 224 -6.93 6.60 -15.89
N GLN A 225 -5.94 5.72 -16.04
CA GLN A 225 -6.16 4.33 -16.39
C GLN A 225 -6.46 3.56 -15.11
N ASP A 226 -7.73 3.24 -14.91
CA ASP A 226 -8.20 2.48 -13.76
C ASP A 226 -8.31 1.01 -14.14
N THR A 227 -7.40 0.18 -13.65
CA THR A 227 -7.33 -1.25 -13.97
C THR A 227 -8.57 -2.05 -13.56
N TYR A 228 -9.37 -1.49 -12.64
CA TYR A 228 -10.62 -2.07 -12.14
C TYR A 228 -11.85 -1.53 -12.88
N ARG A 229 -11.90 -0.22 -13.14
CA ARG A 229 -13.09 0.48 -13.67
C ARG A 229 -13.05 0.78 -15.17
N GLY A 230 -11.88 0.75 -15.83
CA GLY A 230 -11.72 0.99 -17.26
C GLY A 230 -10.70 2.08 -17.63
N PRO A 231 -10.40 2.24 -18.93
CA PRO A 231 -9.46 3.25 -19.42
C PRO A 231 -10.02 4.68 -19.33
N ASP A 232 -9.10 5.64 -19.36
CA ASP A 232 -9.36 7.09 -19.52
C ASP A 232 -10.47 7.67 -18.62
N LYS A 233 -10.52 7.22 -17.36
CA LYS A 233 -11.46 7.75 -16.37
C LYS A 233 -11.14 9.20 -16.05
N GLN A 234 -12.18 10.02 -16.06
CA GLN A 234 -12.11 11.39 -15.56
C GLN A 234 -12.39 11.37 -14.06
N ILE A 235 -11.38 11.66 -13.26
CA ILE A 235 -11.45 11.68 -11.80
C ILE A 235 -11.31 13.13 -11.33
N PRO A 236 -12.32 13.71 -10.66
CA PRO A 236 -12.23 15.04 -10.07
C PRO A 236 -11.04 15.17 -9.12
N TYR A 237 -10.38 16.34 -9.08
CA TYR A 237 -9.24 16.59 -8.19
C TYR A 237 -9.55 16.32 -6.73
N GLU A 238 -10.70 16.79 -6.24
CA GLU A 238 -11.15 16.59 -4.85
C GLU A 238 -11.36 15.10 -4.54
N GLN A 239 -11.95 14.35 -5.48
CA GLN A 239 -12.12 12.91 -5.33
C GLN A 239 -10.77 12.20 -5.27
N LEU A 240 -9.86 12.50 -6.22
CA LEU A 240 -8.54 11.91 -6.26
C LEU A 240 -7.77 12.19 -4.96
N GLU A 241 -7.77 13.44 -4.49
CA GLU A 241 -7.05 13.84 -3.27
C GLU A 241 -7.59 13.12 -2.02
N SER A 242 -8.91 13.01 -1.89
CA SER A 242 -9.57 12.28 -0.80
C SER A 242 -9.24 10.79 -0.83
N GLU A 243 -9.26 10.16 -2.02
CA GLU A 243 -8.95 8.75 -2.20
C GLU A 243 -7.43 8.46 -2.11
N TRP A 244 -6.59 9.47 -2.31
CA TRP A 244 -5.12 9.36 -2.29
C TRP A 244 -4.52 9.56 -0.88
N LYS A 245 -5.15 10.43 -0.07
CA LYS A 245 -4.75 10.73 1.32
C LYS A 245 -4.48 9.48 2.16
N PRO A 246 -5.30 8.41 2.14
CA PRO A 246 -5.09 7.25 3.02
C PRO A 246 -3.75 6.54 2.82
N PHE A 247 -3.11 6.70 1.67
CA PHE A 247 -1.81 6.12 1.32
C PHE A 247 -0.70 7.18 1.32
N ASN A 248 -0.81 8.17 2.21
CA ASN A 248 0.19 9.21 2.42
C ASN A 248 0.56 9.95 1.13
N TYR A 249 -0.42 10.14 0.23
CA TYR A 249 -0.21 10.79 -1.05
C TYR A 249 0.97 10.18 -1.83
N LEU A 250 1.04 8.85 -1.89
CA LEU A 250 2.09 8.12 -2.59
C LEU A 250 2.00 8.24 -4.10
N TYR A 251 3.09 8.60 -4.74
CA TYR A 251 3.23 8.61 -6.19
C TYR A 251 4.53 7.95 -6.63
N MET A 252 4.49 7.29 -7.76
CA MET A 252 5.58 6.57 -8.40
C MET A 252 5.76 7.06 -9.83
N ILE A 253 7.01 7.24 -10.20
CA ILE A 253 7.44 7.66 -11.53
C ILE A 253 8.46 6.68 -12.09
N VAL A 254 8.37 6.45 -13.39
CA VAL A 254 9.35 5.70 -14.17
C VAL A 254 9.87 6.60 -15.28
N TYR A 255 11.18 6.55 -15.54
CA TYR A 255 11.84 7.44 -16.48
C TYR A 255 13.11 6.81 -17.06
N LEU A 256 13.60 7.34 -18.18
CA LEU A 256 14.87 6.94 -18.78
C LEU A 256 16.05 7.56 -18.00
N PRO A 257 17.23 6.92 -17.96
CA PRO A 257 18.37 7.43 -17.20
C PRO A 257 18.83 8.86 -17.57
N ASP A 258 18.65 9.29 -18.82
CA ASP A 258 19.00 10.65 -19.28
C ASP A 258 18.00 11.72 -18.83
N GLN A 259 16.83 11.32 -18.32
CA GLN A 259 15.77 12.18 -17.80
C GLN A 259 15.93 12.50 -16.29
N GLU A 260 16.89 11.89 -15.60
CA GLU A 260 17.01 11.96 -14.14
C GLU A 260 17.17 13.40 -13.61
N GLU A 261 17.98 14.22 -14.28
CA GLU A 261 18.20 15.62 -13.87
C GLU A 261 16.96 16.48 -14.05
N GLU A 262 16.12 16.18 -15.05
CA GLU A 262 14.82 16.83 -15.21
C GLU A 262 13.88 16.45 -14.07
N ILE A 263 13.75 15.15 -13.77
CA ILE A 263 12.95 14.66 -12.65
C ILE A 263 13.39 15.28 -11.32
N LYS A 264 14.71 15.36 -11.06
CA LYS A 264 15.26 16.08 -9.91
C LYS A 264 14.76 17.51 -9.83
N GLY A 265 14.78 18.23 -10.95
CA GLY A 265 14.25 19.59 -11.06
C GLY A 265 12.75 19.68 -10.78
N LEU A 266 11.95 18.75 -11.33
CA LEU A 266 10.50 18.73 -11.17
C LEU A 266 10.07 18.41 -9.73
N LEU A 267 10.80 17.53 -9.03
CA LEU A 267 10.52 17.17 -7.64
C LEU A 267 11.13 18.17 -6.64
N GLY A 268 12.19 18.89 -7.03
CA GLY A 268 12.89 19.83 -6.17
C GLY A 268 13.32 19.18 -4.86
N SER A 269 12.91 19.75 -3.73
CA SER A 269 13.19 19.20 -2.40
C SER A 269 12.66 17.78 -2.19
N ASN A 270 11.61 17.37 -2.90
CA ASN A 270 11.05 16.01 -2.80
C ASN A 270 11.89 14.97 -3.56
N TRP A 271 12.92 15.37 -4.32
CA TRP A 271 13.86 14.41 -4.89
C TRP A 271 14.63 13.68 -3.79
N ASP A 272 15.10 14.37 -2.76
CA ASP A 272 15.76 13.72 -1.64
C ASP A 272 14.72 12.99 -0.78
N PRO A 273 14.89 11.68 -0.49
CA PRO A 273 13.87 10.91 0.21
C PRO A 273 13.69 11.33 1.67
N ASP A 274 14.75 11.77 2.36
CA ASP A 274 14.67 12.26 3.74
C ASP A 274 13.93 13.59 3.78
N LEU A 275 14.26 14.51 2.87
CA LEU A 275 13.58 15.79 2.75
C LEU A 275 12.11 15.64 2.32
N ASN A 276 11.81 14.71 1.40
CA ASN A 276 10.44 14.36 1.05
C ASN A 276 9.64 13.86 2.27
N ARG A 277 10.22 12.94 3.05
CA ARG A 277 9.57 12.40 4.25
C ARG A 277 9.41 13.46 5.34
N GLN A 278 10.35 14.40 5.45
CA GLN A 278 10.25 15.53 6.36
C GLN A 278 9.12 16.48 5.94
N ASN A 279 8.98 16.78 4.65
CA ASN A 279 7.88 17.57 4.10
C ASN A 279 6.53 16.87 4.33
N ALA A 280 6.44 15.57 4.01
CA ALA A 280 5.24 14.77 4.21
C ALA A 280 4.83 14.67 5.68
N LEU A 281 5.80 14.57 6.61
CA LEU A 281 5.55 14.63 8.04
C LEU A 281 4.96 15.98 8.45
N SER A 282 5.53 17.10 7.98
CA SER A 282 5.02 18.43 8.27
C SER A 282 3.60 18.64 7.73
N LEU A 283 3.30 18.15 6.52
CA LEU A 283 1.96 18.16 5.94
C LEU A 283 0.96 17.34 6.76
N ALA A 284 1.33 16.11 7.14
CA ALA A 284 0.47 15.25 7.94
C ALA A 284 0.19 15.84 9.34
N GLN A 285 1.19 16.46 9.98
CA GLN A 285 1.01 17.17 11.25
C GLN A 285 0.04 18.35 11.09
N ALA A 286 0.22 19.18 10.06
CA ALA A 286 -0.66 20.31 9.80
C ALA A 286 -2.11 19.84 9.56
N ALA A 287 -2.31 18.76 8.80
CA ALA A 287 -3.63 18.18 8.56
C ALA A 287 -4.26 17.63 9.85
N ALA A 288 -3.49 16.98 10.71
CA ALA A 288 -3.97 16.49 12.01
C ALA A 288 -4.28 17.61 13.01
N ASP A 289 -3.57 18.74 12.92
CA ASP A 289 -3.84 19.94 13.71
C ASP A 289 -5.09 20.68 13.23
N GLU A 290 -5.31 20.73 11.90
CA GLU A 290 -6.49 21.34 11.28
C GLU A 290 -7.77 20.52 11.54
N ASP A 291 -7.69 19.20 11.36
CA ASP A 291 -8.76 18.26 11.69
C ASP A 291 -8.25 17.14 12.61
N PRO A 292 -8.35 17.31 13.94
CA PRO A 292 -7.98 16.28 14.90
C PRO A 292 -8.79 14.98 14.81
N SER A 293 -9.86 14.95 14.00
CA SER A 293 -10.66 13.75 13.70
C SER A 293 -10.30 13.08 12.37
N ASP A 294 -9.30 13.58 11.64
CA ASP A 294 -8.79 12.91 10.43
C ASP A 294 -7.87 11.74 10.81
N ALA A 295 -8.41 10.53 10.85
CA ALA A 295 -7.65 9.33 11.16
C ALA A 295 -6.49 9.08 10.18
N PHE A 296 -6.62 9.48 8.91
CA PHE A 296 -5.58 9.29 7.91
C PHE A 296 -4.44 10.29 8.07
N ALA A 297 -4.72 11.53 8.49
CA ALA A 297 -3.67 12.49 8.83
C ALA A 297 -2.77 11.96 9.96
N TRP A 298 -3.38 11.43 11.04
CA TRP A 298 -2.65 10.78 12.12
C TRP A 298 -1.89 9.52 11.65
N PHE A 299 -2.49 8.71 10.79
CA PHE A 299 -1.83 7.52 10.24
C PHE A 299 -0.62 7.88 9.36
N ASN A 300 -0.75 8.91 8.52
CA ASN A 300 0.32 9.41 7.67
C ASN A 300 1.46 10.01 8.49
N MET A 301 1.12 10.76 9.56
CA MET A 301 2.09 11.25 10.53
C MET A 301 2.90 10.09 11.12
N GLY A 302 2.21 9.04 11.61
CA GLY A 302 2.85 7.83 12.11
C GLY A 302 3.78 7.16 11.08
N SER A 303 3.34 7.07 9.83
CA SER A 303 4.10 6.44 8.75
C SER A 303 5.37 7.19 8.38
N ASN A 304 5.33 8.53 8.40
CA ASN A 304 6.55 9.33 8.20
C ASN A 304 7.46 9.31 9.45
N LEU A 305 6.93 9.19 10.66
CA LEU A 305 7.74 9.02 11.87
C LEU A 305 8.45 7.66 11.93
N VAL A 306 7.80 6.59 11.45
CA VAL A 306 8.44 5.26 11.30
C VAL A 306 9.66 5.34 10.39
N TYR A 307 9.58 6.09 9.28
CA TYR A 307 10.70 6.28 8.36
C TYR A 307 11.94 6.83 9.07
N PHE A 308 11.75 7.77 10.01
CA PHE A 308 12.83 8.36 10.82
C PHE A 308 13.18 7.57 12.09
N GLY A 309 12.60 6.38 12.30
CA GLY A 309 12.83 5.58 13.51
C GLY A 309 12.27 6.20 14.80
N ARG A 310 11.37 7.18 14.70
CA ARG A 310 10.72 7.86 15.84
C ARG A 310 9.51 7.05 16.31
N TYR A 311 9.77 5.82 16.74
CA TYR A 311 8.73 4.80 16.94
C TYR A 311 7.72 5.11 18.03
N ASP A 312 8.13 5.73 19.15
CA ASP A 312 7.20 6.10 20.23
C ASP A 312 6.21 7.18 19.79
N GLU A 313 6.69 8.17 19.06
CA GLU A 313 5.84 9.23 18.48
C GLU A 313 4.94 8.66 17.38
N ALA A 314 5.48 7.77 16.54
CA ALA A 314 4.70 7.07 15.52
C ALA A 314 3.56 6.26 16.14
N ASN A 315 3.85 5.54 17.23
CA ASN A 315 2.88 4.78 18.01
C ASN A 315 1.78 5.67 18.57
N ALA A 316 2.10 6.85 19.12
CA ALA A 316 1.10 7.80 19.59
C ALA A 316 0.17 8.29 18.46
N ALA A 317 0.73 8.59 17.28
CA ALA A 317 -0.05 8.98 16.11
C ALA A 317 -0.95 7.84 15.60
N TYR A 318 -0.41 6.62 15.51
CA TYR A 318 -1.19 5.44 15.12
C TYR A 318 -2.28 5.08 16.13
N ASP A 319 -2.02 5.23 17.42
CA ASP A 319 -3.04 5.03 18.46
C ASP A 319 -4.19 6.00 18.26
N LYS A 320 -3.88 7.28 18.01
CA LYS A 320 -4.90 8.28 17.74
C LYS A 320 -5.73 7.95 16.50
N ALA A 321 -5.08 7.51 15.42
CA ALA A 321 -5.77 7.06 14.21
C ALA A 321 -6.71 5.87 14.49
N ARG A 322 -6.26 4.88 15.26
CA ARG A 322 -7.06 3.70 15.65
C ARG A 322 -8.22 4.04 16.59
N GLU A 323 -8.04 5.00 17.49
CA GLU A 323 -9.09 5.51 18.37
C GLU A 323 -10.22 6.22 17.61
N ILE A 324 -9.87 6.96 16.55
CA ILE A 324 -10.85 7.64 15.70
C ILE A 324 -11.58 6.61 14.83
N GLY A 325 -10.84 5.66 14.27
CA GLY A 325 -11.36 4.57 13.44
C GLY A 325 -10.61 4.47 12.12
N LEU A 326 -10.28 3.25 11.73
CA LEU A 326 -9.60 2.93 10.47
C LEU A 326 -10.42 1.93 9.65
N PRO A 327 -10.25 1.94 8.31
CA PRO A 327 -10.81 0.90 7.46
C PRO A 327 -10.41 -0.51 7.91
N GLN A 328 -11.31 -1.47 7.77
CA GLN A 328 -11.17 -2.85 8.23
C GLN A 328 -10.02 -3.60 7.55
N ARG A 329 -9.56 -3.10 6.39
CA ARG A 329 -8.42 -3.66 5.63
C ARG A 329 -7.16 -2.81 5.70
N MET A 330 -7.07 -1.82 6.58
CA MET A 330 -5.90 -0.93 6.64
C MET A 330 -4.58 -1.72 6.74
N PHE A 331 -4.49 -2.69 7.66
CA PHE A 331 -3.30 -3.52 7.86
C PHE A 331 -3.14 -4.67 6.85
N ARG A 332 -3.98 -4.74 5.82
CA ARG A 332 -3.68 -5.55 4.63
C ARG A 332 -2.59 -4.90 3.78
N TYR A 333 -2.54 -3.57 3.78
CA TYR A 333 -1.72 -2.78 2.86
C TYR A 333 -0.66 -1.93 3.59
N GLN A 334 -0.88 -1.58 4.86
CA GLN A 334 0.00 -0.67 5.59
C GLN A 334 0.52 -1.29 6.89
N PHE A 335 1.85 -1.47 6.95
CA PHE A 335 2.52 -2.25 8.01
C PHE A 335 3.34 -1.41 8.98
N GLY A 336 3.42 -0.09 8.79
CA GLY A 336 4.14 0.83 9.68
C GLY A 336 3.81 0.67 11.18
N PRO A 337 2.54 0.45 11.58
CA PRO A 337 2.18 0.16 12.96
C PRO A 337 2.83 -1.12 13.53
N PHE A 338 3.12 -2.12 12.70
CA PHE A 338 3.81 -3.33 13.15
C PHE A 338 5.27 -3.03 13.51
N LEU A 339 5.97 -2.29 12.64
CA LEU A 339 7.33 -1.84 12.87
C LEU A 339 7.42 -0.94 14.13
N ALA A 340 6.51 0.03 14.23
CA ALA A 340 6.47 0.96 15.37
C ALA A 340 6.26 0.22 16.70
N ASN A 341 5.33 -0.75 16.76
CA ASN A 341 5.10 -1.51 17.97
C ASN A 341 6.28 -2.44 18.32
N PHE A 342 6.89 -3.08 17.33
CA PHE A 342 8.05 -3.95 17.57
C PHE A 342 9.25 -3.18 18.15
N HIS A 343 9.60 -2.04 17.54
CA HIS A 343 10.74 -1.23 17.97
C HIS A 343 10.44 -0.37 19.21
N GLY A 344 9.18 0.04 19.41
CA GLY A 344 8.70 0.68 20.64
C GLY A 344 8.41 -0.30 21.79
N HIS A 345 8.75 -1.59 21.63
CA HIS A 345 8.55 -2.64 22.63
C HIS A 345 7.09 -2.87 23.08
N ARG A 346 6.10 -2.46 22.27
CA ARG A 346 4.67 -2.68 22.51
C ARG A 346 4.21 -4.02 21.95
N ILE A 347 4.78 -5.10 22.49
CA ILE A 347 4.62 -6.45 21.91
C ILE A 347 3.19 -6.97 22.02
N ASP A 348 2.44 -6.59 23.07
CA ASP A 348 1.02 -6.96 23.19
C ASP A 348 0.15 -6.26 22.13
N ASP A 349 0.41 -4.99 21.83
CA ASP A 349 -0.25 -4.27 20.73
C ASP A 349 0.11 -4.90 19.38
N LEU A 350 1.38 -5.28 19.18
CA LEU A 350 1.83 -5.95 17.95
C LEU A 350 1.08 -7.26 17.72
N LEU A 351 0.95 -8.10 18.76
CA LEU A 351 0.17 -9.35 18.68
C LEU A 351 -1.28 -9.06 18.32
N ALA A 352 -1.93 -8.16 19.05
CA ALA A 352 -3.34 -7.83 18.80
C ALA A 352 -3.59 -7.32 17.37
N LEU A 353 -2.72 -6.46 16.86
CA LEU A 353 -2.85 -5.92 15.50
C LEU A 353 -2.55 -6.96 14.41
N THR A 354 -1.54 -7.80 14.61
CA THR A 354 -1.19 -8.85 13.64
C THR A 354 -2.22 -9.98 13.63
N GLU A 355 -2.76 -10.37 14.79
CA GLU A 355 -3.89 -11.31 14.89
C GLU A 355 -5.12 -10.76 14.17
N TYR A 356 -5.47 -9.49 14.38
CA TYR A 356 -6.54 -8.82 13.65
C TYR A 356 -6.31 -8.85 12.14
N ALA A 357 -5.10 -8.48 11.70
CA ALA A 357 -4.73 -8.47 10.29
C ALA A 357 -4.86 -9.87 9.67
N LEU A 358 -4.44 -10.93 10.38
CA LEU A 358 -4.54 -12.32 9.94
C LEU A 358 -5.98 -12.85 9.93
N GLN A 359 -6.83 -12.40 10.86
CA GLN A 359 -8.25 -12.69 10.83
C GLN A 359 -8.92 -12.06 9.59
N ARG A 360 -8.54 -10.83 9.23
CA ARG A 360 -9.03 -10.14 8.02
C ARG A 360 -8.41 -10.69 6.73
N THR A 361 -7.14 -11.04 6.74
CA THR A 361 -6.33 -11.43 5.57
C THR A 361 -5.31 -12.50 5.94
N GLN A 362 -5.69 -13.77 5.78
CA GLN A 362 -4.80 -14.90 6.09
C GLN A 362 -3.63 -15.07 5.10
N MET A 363 -3.73 -14.45 3.92
CA MET A 363 -2.72 -14.49 2.87
C MET A 363 -1.97 -13.15 2.84
N SER A 364 -1.35 -12.80 3.97
CA SER A 364 -0.42 -11.66 4.08
C SER A 364 0.85 -12.17 4.74
N GLU A 365 1.94 -12.20 3.99
CA GLU A 365 3.26 -12.58 4.45
C GLU A 365 3.78 -11.61 5.51
N GLU A 366 3.49 -10.31 5.40
CA GLU A 366 3.92 -9.32 6.38
C GLU A 366 3.21 -9.54 7.72
N ALA A 367 1.91 -9.81 7.71
CA ALA A 367 1.17 -10.09 8.95
C ALA A 367 1.71 -11.35 9.66
N TRP A 368 2.01 -12.41 8.91
CA TRP A 368 2.66 -13.61 9.48
C TRP A 368 4.08 -13.32 9.98
N LEU A 369 4.89 -12.57 9.22
CA LEU A 369 6.23 -12.18 9.62
C LEU A 369 6.24 -11.45 10.97
N TRP A 370 5.39 -10.42 11.08
CA TRP A 370 5.33 -9.57 12.26
C TRP A 370 4.67 -10.26 13.46
N HIS A 371 3.69 -11.14 13.24
CA HIS A 371 3.15 -12.00 14.29
C HIS A 371 4.25 -12.91 14.86
N GLY A 372 5.05 -13.54 13.99
CA GLY A 372 6.17 -14.38 14.42
C GLY A 372 7.23 -13.60 15.20
N TRP A 373 7.56 -12.37 14.79
CA TRP A 373 8.44 -11.49 15.56
C TRP A 373 7.88 -11.14 16.94
N ALA A 374 6.57 -10.97 17.05
CA ALA A 374 5.89 -10.72 18.32
C ALA A 374 5.94 -11.96 19.24
N LEU A 375 5.66 -13.15 18.71
CA LEU A 375 5.77 -14.42 19.45
C LEU A 375 7.20 -14.66 19.94
N TYR A 376 8.20 -14.41 19.09
CA TYR A 376 9.61 -14.49 19.46
C TYR A 376 9.94 -13.58 20.65
N ARG A 377 9.46 -12.33 20.64
CA ARG A 377 9.62 -11.39 21.76
C ARG A 377 8.89 -11.81 23.03
N LYS A 378 7.80 -12.58 22.92
CA LYS A 378 7.11 -13.22 24.05
C LYS A 378 7.80 -14.49 24.55
N GLY A 379 8.84 -14.97 23.87
CA GLY A 379 9.58 -16.18 24.21
C GLY A 379 9.04 -17.45 23.56
N ASP A 380 8.00 -17.37 22.73
CA ASP A 380 7.51 -18.50 21.94
C ASP A 380 8.26 -18.57 20.59
N THR A 381 9.48 -19.09 20.65
CA THR A 381 10.31 -19.27 19.43
C THR A 381 9.74 -20.34 18.49
N SER A 382 9.03 -21.34 19.02
CA SER A 382 8.44 -22.41 18.21
C SER A 382 7.30 -21.88 17.34
N GLY A 383 6.39 -21.09 17.93
CA GLY A 383 5.32 -20.42 17.20
C GLY A 383 5.86 -19.41 16.19
N ALA A 384 6.89 -18.64 16.57
CA ALA A 384 7.54 -17.71 15.64
C ALA A 384 8.08 -18.39 14.37
N ILE A 385 8.73 -19.55 14.51
CA ILE A 385 9.23 -20.33 13.39
C ILE A 385 8.07 -20.82 12.50
N GLU A 386 6.96 -21.26 13.10
CA GLU A 386 5.78 -21.68 12.33
C GLU A 386 5.22 -20.52 11.49
N ASP A 387 5.10 -19.32 12.07
CA ASP A 387 4.61 -18.14 11.37
C ASP A 387 5.54 -17.67 10.26
N TRP A 388 6.86 -17.67 10.47
CA TRP A 388 7.80 -17.30 9.42
C TRP A 388 7.80 -18.28 8.25
N ARG A 389 7.60 -19.58 8.53
CA ARG A 389 7.35 -20.57 7.46
C ARG A 389 6.02 -20.32 6.76
N ARG A 390 5.01 -19.87 7.50
CA ARG A 390 3.72 -19.49 6.92
C ARG A 390 3.86 -18.28 6.01
N ALA A 391 4.64 -17.27 6.39
CA ALA A 391 5.00 -16.14 5.54
C ALA A 391 5.68 -16.61 4.24
N LEU A 392 6.65 -17.53 4.31
CA LEU A 392 7.28 -18.13 3.12
C LEU A 392 6.31 -18.94 2.24
N SER A 393 5.29 -19.55 2.83
CA SER A 393 4.25 -20.24 2.06
C SER A 393 3.32 -19.28 1.29
N VAL A 394 3.16 -18.05 1.80
CA VAL A 394 2.43 -16.98 1.11
C VAL A 394 3.31 -16.32 0.06
N ARG A 395 4.57 -16.04 0.38
CA ARG A 395 5.55 -15.46 -0.54
C ARG A 395 6.84 -16.28 -0.54
N PRO A 396 6.99 -17.24 -1.47
CA PRO A 396 8.22 -18.01 -1.61
C PRO A 396 9.42 -17.10 -1.86
N GLY A 397 10.50 -17.30 -1.10
CA GLY A 397 11.70 -16.47 -1.21
C GLY A 397 11.60 -15.13 -0.50
N TYR A 398 10.58 -14.90 0.34
CA TYR A 398 10.47 -13.67 1.12
C TYR A 398 11.67 -13.50 2.06
N GLU A 399 12.53 -12.54 1.72
CA GLU A 399 13.85 -12.35 2.35
C GLU A 399 13.75 -12.09 3.85
N ASP A 400 12.76 -11.32 4.29
CA ASP A 400 12.59 -10.99 5.71
C ASP A 400 12.24 -12.23 6.56
N ALA A 401 11.41 -13.13 6.01
CA ALA A 401 11.06 -14.39 6.68
C ALA A 401 12.24 -15.38 6.68
N LEU A 402 13.00 -15.44 5.58
CA LEU A 402 14.25 -16.21 5.52
C LEU A 402 15.27 -15.68 6.54
N TYR A 403 15.40 -14.36 6.66
CA TYR A 403 16.25 -13.73 7.65
C TYR A 403 15.81 -14.10 9.08
N ALA A 404 14.52 -14.00 9.39
CA ALA A 404 13.99 -14.31 10.72
C ALA A 404 14.24 -15.78 11.12
N LEU A 405 14.05 -16.73 10.19
CA LEU A 405 14.36 -18.14 10.40
C LEU A 405 15.87 -18.38 10.60
N ASN A 406 16.71 -17.77 9.77
CA ASN A 406 18.17 -17.86 9.90
C ASN A 406 18.66 -17.26 11.23
N PHE A 407 18.04 -16.15 11.67
CA PHE A 407 18.37 -15.47 12.92
C PHE A 407 18.21 -16.39 14.13
N VAL A 408 17.23 -17.30 14.12
CA VAL A 408 17.03 -18.30 15.17
C VAL A 408 17.64 -19.67 14.86
N GLY A 409 18.38 -19.80 13.75
CA GLY A 409 18.99 -21.06 13.32
C GLY A 409 18.00 -22.12 12.80
N ALA A 410 16.82 -21.70 12.35
CA ALA A 410 15.80 -22.58 11.78
C ALA A 410 15.91 -22.65 10.25
N ALA A 411 15.64 -23.83 9.69
CA ALA A 411 15.54 -24.01 8.25
C ALA A 411 14.18 -23.50 7.71
N PRO A 412 14.15 -22.96 6.47
CA PRO A 412 12.93 -22.62 5.73
C PRO A 412 11.87 -23.71 5.71
#